data_AF-A0A3N1K328-F1
#
_entry.id   AF-A0A3N1K328-F1
#
_cell.length_a   1.000
_cell.length_b   1.000
_cell.length_c   1.000
_cell.angle_alpha   90.00
_cell.angle_beta   90.00
_cell.angle_gamma   90.00
#
_symmetry.space_group_name_H-M   'P 1'
#
loop_
_entity.id
_entity.type
_entity.pdbx_description
1 polymer ?
#
loop_
_entity_poly.entity_id
_entity_poly.type
_entity_poly.pdbx_seq_one_letter_code
_entity_poly.pdbx_strand_id
1 'polypeptide(L)'
;MTELHVPVTKAMSRLEVRSTRIEIGGDTAPRDREDLLELGRLLAARGADAAWAILDGADESIASWVALTFVPLRGTTPGALRRGARHDDPIEVEEDMRDTALGPAHRLRQRVAVPAPSVQDTAGTIVSESLDWSWALPADMMLSVNANTTQLVYADWVADQVDRVALGIDLVR
;
A
#
# COMPACT_ATOMS: atom_id res chain seq x y z
N MET A 1 19.27 2.66 4.29
CA MET A 1 18.44 2.11 5.38
C MET A 1 17.33 3.12 5.58
N THR A 2 16.09 2.73 5.30
CA THR A 2 14.92 3.60 5.35
C THR A 2 14.12 3.17 6.57
N GLU A 3 14.05 4.00 7.60
CA GLU A 3 13.26 3.73 8.80
C GLU A 3 11.86 4.32 8.62
N LEU A 4 10.83 3.47 8.69
CA LEU A 4 9.43 3.90 8.63
C LEU A 4 8.86 4.05 10.04
N HIS A 5 8.74 5.29 10.52
CA HIS A 5 7.94 5.57 11.71
C HIS A 5 6.46 5.55 11.33
N VAL A 6 5.70 4.60 11.88
CA VAL A 6 4.27 4.42 11.62
C VAL A 6 3.48 5.38 12.51
N PRO A 7 2.87 6.46 11.97
CA PRO A 7 1.98 7.30 12.76
C PRO A 7 0.67 6.54 13.05
N VAL A 8 0.13 6.67 14.26
CA VAL A 8 -1.23 6.19 14.58
C VAL A 8 -2.20 7.26 14.05
N THR A 9 -2.90 7.02 12.93
CA THR A 9 -3.49 8.16 12.18
C THR A 9 -4.98 8.45 12.44
N LYS A 10 -5.26 9.77 12.54
CA LYS A 10 -6.50 10.45 12.11
C LYS A 10 -6.27 11.37 10.88
N ALA A 11 -5.06 11.37 10.29
CA ALA A 11 -4.65 12.17 9.11
C ALA A 11 -3.49 11.46 8.34
N MET A 12 -3.40 11.62 7.01
CA MET A 12 -2.29 11.06 6.21
C MET A 12 -1.00 11.86 6.36
N SER A 13 0.13 11.19 6.21
CA SER A 13 1.45 11.82 6.09
C SER A 13 2.04 11.56 4.70
N ARG A 14 2.89 12.46 4.21
CA ARG A 14 3.71 12.19 3.01
C ARG A 14 4.81 11.21 3.41
N LEU A 15 5.09 10.21 2.56
CA LEU A 15 6.21 9.32 2.78
C LEU A 15 7.48 9.93 2.20
N GLU A 16 8.45 10.29 3.04
CA GLU A 16 9.81 10.61 2.59
C GLU A 16 10.56 9.31 2.25
N VAL A 17 10.58 8.93 0.97
CA VAL A 17 11.42 7.81 0.51
C VAL A 17 12.84 8.32 0.23
N ARG A 18 13.77 8.11 1.18
CA ARG A 18 15.20 8.38 0.97
C ARG A 18 15.85 7.20 0.23
N SER A 19 16.08 7.36 -1.07
CA SER A 19 16.79 6.41 -1.93
C SER A 19 18.18 6.95 -2.25
N THR A 20 19.19 6.08 -2.40
CA THR A 20 20.55 6.44 -2.86
C THR A 20 20.59 7.12 -4.23
N ARG A 21 19.46 7.22 -4.95
CA ARG A 21 19.34 7.92 -6.23
C ARG A 21 18.08 8.77 -6.40
N ILE A 22 17.47 9.33 -5.35
CA ILE A 22 16.47 10.42 -5.50
C ILE A 22 16.57 11.35 -4.29
N GLU A 23 17.14 12.54 -4.49
CA GLU A 23 16.83 13.70 -3.63
C GLU A 23 15.38 14.06 -3.89
N ILE A 24 14.50 13.76 -2.93
CA ILE A 24 13.16 14.36 -2.92
C ILE A 24 13.36 15.77 -2.37
N GLY A 25 13.23 16.74 -3.27
CA GLY A 25 13.50 18.15 -3.04
C GLY A 25 12.79 18.73 -1.81
N GLY A 26 13.40 19.77 -1.25
CA GLY A 26 12.90 20.49 -0.09
C GLY A 26 11.44 20.93 -0.26
N ASP A 27 10.76 21.01 0.89
CA ASP A 27 9.35 21.35 1.07
C ASP A 27 8.93 22.61 0.29
N THR A 28 8.33 22.42 -0.88
CA THR A 28 7.70 23.48 -1.70
C THR A 28 6.23 23.20 -2.01
N ALA A 29 5.61 22.21 -1.38
CA ALA A 29 4.23 21.83 -1.70
C ALA A 29 3.20 22.80 -1.07
N PRO A 30 2.09 23.13 -1.77
CA PRO A 30 1.01 23.95 -1.22
C PRO A 30 0.44 23.30 0.04
N ARG A 31 0.28 24.06 1.12
CA ARG A 31 -0.17 23.59 2.44
C ARG A 31 -1.61 23.03 2.46
N ASP A 32 -2.37 23.17 1.37
CA ASP A 32 -3.79 22.83 1.26
C ASP A 32 -4.04 21.71 0.23
N ARG A 33 -3.69 20.46 0.56
CA ARG A 33 -4.01 19.25 -0.23
C ARG A 33 -5.24 18.52 0.36
N GLU A 34 -6.43 19.03 0.04
CA GLU A 34 -7.70 18.48 0.52
C GLU A 34 -7.92 17.02 0.04
N ASP A 35 -7.44 16.70 -1.16
CA ASP A 35 -7.42 15.35 -1.74
C ASP A 35 -6.69 14.34 -0.85
N LEU A 36 -5.53 14.70 -0.29
CA LEU A 36 -4.77 13.85 0.64
C LEU A 36 -5.49 13.69 1.98
N LEU A 37 -6.17 14.72 2.47
CA LEU A 37 -6.96 14.63 3.70
C LEU A 37 -8.17 13.71 3.52
N GLU A 38 -8.88 13.81 2.40
CA GLU A 38 -10.03 12.94 2.09
C GLU A 38 -9.59 11.49 1.92
N LEU A 39 -8.52 11.25 1.16
CA LEU A 39 -7.93 9.92 1.00
C LEU A 39 -7.54 9.31 2.35
N GLY A 40 -6.95 10.11 3.25
CA GLY A 40 -6.62 9.65 4.60
C GLY A 40 -7.80 9.26 5.44
N ARG A 41 -8.86 10.06 5.42
CA ARG A 41 -10.11 9.73 6.12
C ARG A 41 -10.71 8.45 5.55
N LEU A 42 -10.67 8.26 4.24
CA LEU A 42 -11.15 7.05 3.59
C LEU A 42 -10.35 5.82 4.00
N LEU A 43 -9.02 5.88 3.97
CA LEU A 43 -8.15 4.76 4.36
C LEU A 43 -8.27 4.43 5.86
N ALA A 44 -8.32 5.44 6.72
CA ALA A 44 -8.59 5.24 8.14
C ALA A 44 -9.97 4.61 8.40
N ALA A 45 -11.01 5.06 7.67
CA ALA A 45 -12.35 4.45 7.74
C ALA A 45 -12.37 2.99 7.24
N ARG A 46 -11.42 2.62 6.37
CA ARG A 46 -11.18 1.24 5.92
C ARG A 46 -10.29 0.43 6.87
N GLY A 47 -9.90 1.00 7.99
CA GLY A 47 -9.14 0.32 9.05
C GLY A 47 -7.63 0.40 8.89
N ALA A 48 -7.09 1.30 8.06
CA ALA A 48 -5.66 1.58 8.01
C ALA A 48 -5.18 2.19 9.34
N ASP A 49 -4.16 1.60 9.95
CA ASP A 49 -3.48 2.16 11.12
C ASP A 49 -2.61 3.35 10.71
N ALA A 50 -1.97 3.25 9.55
CA ALA A 50 -1.24 4.32 8.90
C ALA A 50 -1.42 4.29 7.38
N ALA A 51 -1.29 5.45 6.75
CA ALA A 51 -1.33 5.55 5.29
C ALA A 51 -0.48 6.71 4.76
N TRP A 52 0.01 6.51 3.54
CA TRP A 52 0.79 7.47 2.78
C TRP A 52 0.31 7.53 1.34
N ALA A 53 0.40 8.69 0.70
CA ALA A 53 0.24 8.80 -0.74
C ALA A 53 1.58 8.61 -1.46
N ILE A 54 1.53 7.95 -2.61
CA ILE A 54 2.63 7.91 -3.59
C ILE A 54 2.31 8.98 -4.64
N LEU A 55 3.16 10.00 -4.71
CA LEU A 55 3.00 11.13 -5.63
C LEU A 55 3.96 11.00 -6.80
N ASP A 56 3.49 11.29 -8.01
CA ASP A 56 4.36 11.50 -9.17
C ASP A 56 5.22 12.74 -8.93
N GLY A 57 6.53 12.63 -9.11
CA GLY A 57 7.46 13.74 -8.93
C GLY A 57 7.35 14.82 -10.01
N ALA A 58 6.74 14.52 -11.15
CA ALA A 58 6.59 15.46 -12.26
C ALA A 58 5.46 16.48 -12.04
N ASP A 59 4.32 16.02 -11.53
CA ASP A 59 3.10 16.84 -11.40
C ASP A 59 2.42 16.76 -10.01
N GLU A 60 3.02 16.04 -9.07
CA GLU A 60 2.49 15.79 -7.72
C GLU A 60 1.09 15.16 -7.66
N SER A 61 0.66 14.54 -8.77
CA SER A 61 -0.57 13.75 -8.82
C SER A 61 -0.42 12.47 -7.99
N ILE A 62 -1.54 11.98 -7.45
CA ILE A 62 -1.56 10.74 -6.67
C ILE A 62 -1.54 9.56 -7.64
N ALA A 63 -0.38 8.93 -7.77
CA ALA A 63 -0.23 7.71 -8.58
C ALA A 63 -0.79 6.48 -7.85
N SER A 64 -0.66 6.45 -6.52
CA SER A 64 -1.18 5.38 -5.65
C SER A 64 -1.13 5.82 -4.18
N TRP A 65 -1.43 4.89 -3.28
CA TRP A 65 -1.31 5.02 -1.83
C TRP A 65 -0.75 3.73 -1.24
N VAL A 66 -0.21 3.83 -0.04
CA VAL A 66 0.23 2.70 0.77
C VAL A 66 -0.48 2.78 2.11
N ALA A 67 -1.22 1.73 2.48
CA ALA A 67 -1.86 1.62 3.78
C ALA A 67 -1.26 0.45 4.54
N LEU A 68 -1.02 0.67 5.83
CA LEU A 68 -0.50 -0.32 6.76
C LEU A 68 -1.61 -0.67 7.76
N THR A 69 -1.81 -1.97 7.96
CA THR A 69 -2.84 -2.51 8.86
C THR A 69 -2.26 -3.57 9.79
N PHE A 70 -2.67 -3.53 11.05
CA PHE A 70 -2.44 -4.57 12.05
C PHE A 70 -3.74 -5.32 12.30
N VAL A 71 -3.79 -6.59 11.91
CA VAL A 71 -4.96 -7.44 12.02
C VAL A 71 -4.74 -8.51 13.07
N PRO A 72 -5.52 -8.56 14.16
CA PRO A 72 -5.45 -9.68 15.10
C PRO A 72 -6.00 -10.95 14.45
N LEU A 73 -5.27 -12.06 14.59
CA LEU A 73 -5.62 -13.34 13.97
C LEU A 73 -6.84 -13.99 14.64
N ARG A 74 -6.98 -13.89 15.97
CA ARG A 74 -8.15 -14.39 16.73
C ARG A 74 -8.47 -15.85 16.42
N GLY A 75 -7.43 -16.69 16.30
CA GLY A 75 -7.55 -18.10 15.95
C GLY A 75 -7.61 -18.39 14.44
N THR A 76 -7.56 -17.36 13.59
CA THR A 76 -7.41 -17.50 12.14
C THR A 76 -5.94 -17.71 11.79
N THR A 77 -5.63 -18.66 10.90
CA THR A 77 -4.24 -18.82 10.44
C THR A 77 -3.82 -17.66 9.52
N PRO A 78 -2.54 -17.25 9.51
CA PRO A 78 -2.05 -16.24 8.56
C PRO A 78 -2.36 -16.61 7.11
N GLY A 79 -2.27 -17.89 6.76
CA GLY A 79 -2.62 -18.38 5.42
C GLY A 79 -4.09 -18.20 5.06
N ALA A 80 -5.00 -18.24 6.03
CA ALA A 80 -6.41 -17.97 5.78
C ALA A 80 -6.69 -16.48 5.53
N LEU A 81 -6.01 -15.57 6.26
CA LEU A 81 -6.09 -14.13 5.98
C LEU A 81 -5.49 -13.78 4.62
N ARG A 82 -4.32 -14.35 4.27
CA ARG A 82 -3.69 -14.17 2.95
C ARG A 82 -4.58 -14.63 1.80
N ARG A 83 -5.34 -15.72 1.99
CA ARG A 83 -6.35 -16.14 1.00
C ARG A 83 -7.45 -15.10 0.83
N GLY A 84 -7.88 -14.45 1.91
CA GLY A 84 -8.87 -13.37 1.86
C GLY A 84 -8.38 -12.10 1.15
N ALA A 85 -7.07 -11.89 1.02
CA ALA A 85 -6.49 -10.79 0.25
C ALA A 85 -6.47 -11.06 -1.26
N ARG A 86 -6.70 -12.31 -1.69
CA ARG A 86 -6.70 -12.68 -3.11
C ARG A 86 -8.01 -12.24 -3.76
N HIS A 87 -7.91 -11.66 -4.95
CA HIS A 87 -9.05 -11.57 -5.85
C HIS A 87 -9.43 -12.96 -6.40
N ASP A 88 -10.73 -13.21 -6.56
CA ASP A 88 -11.26 -14.50 -7.02
C ASP A 88 -10.87 -14.84 -8.47
N ASP A 89 -10.78 -13.84 -9.34
CA ASP A 89 -10.46 -14.00 -10.78
C ASP A 89 -9.44 -12.94 -11.26
N PRO A 90 -8.16 -13.08 -10.89
CA PRO A 90 -7.12 -12.17 -11.31
C PRO A 90 -6.65 -12.47 -12.75
N ILE A 91 -6.41 -11.41 -13.52
CA ILE A 91 -5.84 -11.49 -14.87
C ILE A 91 -4.39 -11.98 -14.78
N GLU A 92 -3.63 -11.45 -13.83
CA GLU A 92 -2.23 -11.82 -13.58
C GLU A 92 -1.99 -11.91 -12.06
N VAL A 93 -1.13 -12.84 -11.65
CA VAL A 93 -0.73 -13.03 -10.26
C VAL A 93 0.77 -13.30 -10.18
N GLU A 94 1.45 -12.54 -9.34
CA GLU A 94 2.81 -12.79 -8.91
C GLU A 94 2.78 -12.94 -7.38
N GLU A 95 3.18 -14.10 -6.89
CA GLU A 95 3.09 -14.45 -5.48
C GLU A 95 4.40 -15.10 -5.02
N ASP A 96 5.01 -14.54 -3.98
CA ASP A 96 6.28 -15.02 -3.46
C ASP A 96 6.43 -14.80 -1.95
N MET A 97 7.32 -15.60 -1.35
CA MET A 97 7.80 -15.37 0.02
C MET A 97 9.16 -14.69 -0.07
N ARG A 98 9.32 -13.55 0.61
CA ARG A 98 10.57 -12.77 0.64
C ARG A 98 11.08 -12.61 2.07
N ASP A 99 12.38 -12.77 2.26
CA ASP A 99 13.02 -12.46 3.53
C ASP A 99 13.22 -10.95 3.67
N THR A 100 12.73 -10.36 4.77
CA THR A 100 12.89 -8.94 5.09
C THR A 100 13.53 -8.76 6.48
N ALA A 101 13.85 -7.52 6.86
CA ALA A 101 14.41 -7.21 8.18
C ALA A 101 13.47 -7.63 9.33
N LEU A 102 12.16 -7.44 9.14
CA LEU A 102 11.11 -7.87 10.09
C LEU A 102 10.93 -9.40 10.14
N GLY A 103 11.37 -10.11 9.10
CA GLY A 103 11.24 -11.56 8.94
C GLY A 103 10.62 -11.96 7.59
N PRO A 104 10.25 -13.25 7.41
CA PRO A 104 9.65 -13.71 6.17
C PRO A 104 8.29 -13.05 5.92
N ALA A 105 8.18 -12.39 4.78
CA ALA A 105 6.98 -11.73 4.30
C ALA A 105 6.39 -12.51 3.13
N HIS A 106 5.07 -12.48 3.01
CA HIS A 106 4.38 -12.90 1.81
C HIS A 106 4.10 -11.66 0.97
N ARG A 107 4.43 -11.71 -0.32
CA ARG A 107 4.15 -10.66 -1.28
C ARG A 107 3.19 -11.21 -2.32
N LEU A 108 2.16 -10.43 -2.60
CA LEU A 108 1.12 -10.74 -3.57
C LEU A 108 0.88 -9.51 -4.44
N ARG A 109 1.12 -9.66 -5.73
CA ARG A 109 0.79 -8.67 -6.76
C ARG A 109 -0.24 -9.28 -7.69
N GLN A 110 -1.34 -8.57 -7.90
CA GLN A 110 -2.43 -9.03 -8.76
C GLN A 110 -2.91 -7.93 -9.68
N ARG A 111 -3.19 -8.27 -10.95
CA ARG A 111 -4.00 -7.43 -11.82
C ARG A 111 -5.40 -7.99 -11.90
N VAL A 112 -6.39 -7.13 -11.71
CA VAL A 112 -7.80 -7.54 -11.63
C VAL A 112 -8.67 -6.52 -12.35
N ALA A 113 -9.68 -7.02 -13.07
CA ALA A 113 -10.74 -6.17 -13.58
C ALA A 113 -11.70 -5.81 -12.43
N VAL A 114 -11.83 -4.53 -12.14
CA VAL A 114 -12.77 -4.01 -11.14
C VAL A 114 -13.85 -3.17 -11.81
N PRO A 115 -15.06 -3.08 -11.23
CA PRO A 115 -16.08 -2.19 -11.73
C PRO A 115 -15.57 -0.74 -11.78
N ALA A 116 -15.79 -0.07 -12.90
CA ALA A 116 -15.51 1.34 -13.04
C ALA A 116 -16.42 2.11 -12.07
N PRO A 117 -15.92 3.14 -11.37
CA PRO A 117 -16.74 3.94 -10.45
C PRO A 117 -17.72 4.90 -11.16
N SER A 118 -18.10 4.62 -12.41
CA SER A 118 -18.94 5.50 -13.23
C SER A 118 -20.42 5.31 -12.94
N VAL A 119 -21.12 6.42 -12.72
CA VAL A 119 -22.59 6.45 -12.59
C VAL A 119 -23.29 6.21 -13.94
N GLN A 120 -22.61 6.52 -15.05
CA GLN A 120 -23.18 6.46 -16.39
C GLN A 120 -22.97 5.10 -17.07
N ASP A 121 -21.92 4.37 -16.67
CA ASP A 121 -21.61 3.05 -17.20
C ASP A 121 -21.36 2.08 -16.05
N THR A 122 -22.44 1.48 -15.57
CA THR A 122 -22.43 0.51 -14.47
C THR A 122 -21.88 -0.86 -14.90
N ALA A 123 -21.68 -1.08 -16.20
CA ALA A 123 -21.05 -2.28 -16.75
C ALA A 123 -19.56 -2.06 -17.10
N GLY A 124 -19.10 -0.81 -17.07
CA GLY A 124 -17.72 -0.45 -17.33
C GLY A 124 -16.78 -1.14 -16.34
N THR A 125 -15.67 -1.65 -16.85
CA THR A 125 -14.60 -2.23 -16.04
C THR A 125 -13.31 -1.48 -16.29
N ILE A 126 -12.52 -1.33 -15.22
CA ILE A 126 -11.16 -0.83 -15.30
C ILE A 126 -10.23 -1.89 -14.72
N VAL A 127 -8.98 -1.87 -15.15
CA VAL A 127 -7.97 -2.75 -14.57
C VAL A 127 -7.32 -2.02 -13.41
N SER A 128 -7.29 -2.68 -12.25
CA SER A 128 -6.51 -2.26 -11.09
C SER A 128 -5.37 -3.23 -10.88
N GLU A 129 -4.20 -2.70 -10.56
CA GLU A 129 -3.14 -3.46 -9.93
C GLU A 129 -3.27 -3.34 -8.41
N SER A 130 -3.22 -4.47 -7.72
CA SER A 130 -3.26 -4.60 -6.27
C SER A 130 -1.94 -5.20 -5.79
N LEU A 131 -1.41 -4.66 -4.70
CA LEU A 131 -0.16 -5.05 -4.08
C LEU A 131 -0.41 -5.25 -2.59
N ASP A 132 -0.21 -6.46 -2.09
CA ASP A 132 -0.23 -6.79 -0.66
C ASP A 132 1.13 -7.37 -0.25
N TRP A 133 1.64 -6.89 0.87
CA TRP A 133 2.73 -7.49 1.61
C TRP A 133 2.24 -7.85 2.99
N SER A 134 2.54 -9.04 3.48
CA SER A 134 2.07 -9.46 4.80
C SER A 134 3.03 -10.32 5.61
N TRP A 135 3.13 -9.97 6.90
CA TRP A 135 3.96 -10.64 7.90
C TRP A 135 3.08 -11.26 8.98
N ALA A 136 3.38 -12.50 9.35
CA ALA A 136 2.89 -13.05 10.61
C ALA A 136 3.79 -12.51 11.73
N LEU A 137 3.21 -11.75 12.65
CA LEU A 137 3.93 -11.19 13.79
C LEU A 137 3.80 -12.10 15.02
N PRO A 138 4.74 -12.00 15.97
CA PRO A 138 4.53 -12.51 17.32
C PRO A 138 3.26 -11.91 17.93
N ALA A 139 2.62 -12.64 18.86
CA ALA A 139 1.39 -12.23 19.56
C ALA A 139 0.08 -12.29 18.73
N ASP A 140 -0.06 -13.28 17.85
CA ASP A 140 -1.33 -13.55 17.13
C ASP A 140 -1.81 -12.36 16.29
N MET A 141 -0.88 -11.67 15.63
CA MET A 141 -1.14 -10.53 14.75
C MET A 141 -0.57 -10.74 13.36
N MET A 142 -1.18 -10.08 12.38
CA MET A 142 -0.69 -9.96 11.02
C MET A 142 -0.49 -8.49 10.71
N LEU A 143 0.69 -8.15 10.22
CA LEU A 143 0.93 -6.86 9.60
C LEU A 143 0.70 -7.01 8.11
N SER A 144 -0.07 -6.09 7.52
CA SER A 144 -0.25 -6.00 6.08
C SER A 144 0.07 -4.59 5.57
N VAL A 145 0.67 -4.52 4.40
CA VAL A 145 0.89 -3.30 3.63
C VAL A 145 0.18 -3.48 2.31
N ASN A 146 -0.79 -2.61 2.05
CA ASN A 146 -1.65 -2.67 0.88
C ASN A 146 -1.45 -1.42 0.03
N ALA A 147 -1.48 -1.59 -1.28
CA ALA A 147 -1.52 -0.51 -2.24
C ALA A 147 -2.32 -0.96 -3.46
N ASN A 148 -2.95 0.00 -4.14
CA ASN A 148 -3.54 -0.26 -5.44
C ASN A 148 -3.37 0.93 -6.40
N THR A 149 -3.31 0.64 -7.69
CA THR A 149 -3.33 1.69 -8.72
C THR A 149 -4.15 1.24 -9.92
N THR A 150 -4.95 2.16 -10.45
CA THR A 150 -5.69 2.00 -11.71
C THR A 150 -4.97 2.68 -12.87
N GLN A 151 -3.89 3.41 -12.59
CA GLN A 151 -3.06 4.07 -13.59
C GLN A 151 -1.95 3.12 -14.04
N LEU A 152 -2.26 2.21 -14.96
CA LEU A 152 -1.37 1.09 -15.32
C LEU A 152 0.01 1.52 -15.84
N VAL A 153 0.14 2.74 -16.37
CA VAL A 153 1.46 3.31 -16.75
C VAL A 153 2.41 3.44 -15.56
N TYR A 154 1.86 3.60 -14.35
CA TYR A 154 2.62 3.68 -13.10
C TYR A 154 2.73 2.36 -12.37
N ALA A 155 2.12 1.27 -12.85
CA ALA A 155 2.00 0.01 -12.14
C ALA A 155 3.35 -0.53 -11.61
N ASP A 156 4.33 -0.73 -12.49
CA ASP A 156 5.66 -1.23 -12.10
C ASP A 156 6.39 -0.26 -11.17
N TRP A 157 6.27 1.05 -11.42
CA TRP A 157 6.92 2.06 -10.58
C TRP A 157 6.29 2.14 -9.18
N VAL A 158 4.97 2.02 -9.06
CA VAL A 158 4.24 1.92 -7.79
C VAL A 158 4.65 0.65 -7.06
N ALA A 159 4.70 -0.49 -7.76
CA ALA A 159 5.17 -1.76 -7.18
C ALA A 159 6.58 -1.64 -6.61
N ASP A 160 7.50 -0.98 -7.31
CA ASP A 160 8.85 -0.70 -6.82
C ASP A 160 8.86 0.19 -5.57
N GLN A 161 7.98 1.20 -5.48
CA GLN A 161 7.88 2.04 -4.28
C GLN A 161 7.32 1.25 -3.09
N VAL A 162 6.27 0.45 -3.32
CA VAL A 162 5.66 -0.40 -2.28
C VAL A 162 6.65 -1.44 -1.78
N ASP A 163 7.39 -2.08 -2.68
CA ASP A 163 8.45 -3.03 -2.33
C ASP A 163 9.54 -2.36 -1.48
N ARG A 164 9.95 -1.12 -1.81
CA ARG A 164 10.88 -0.35 -0.97
C ARG A 164 10.33 -0.04 0.42
N VAL A 165 9.04 0.28 0.52
CA VAL A 165 8.38 0.51 1.82
C VAL A 165 8.40 -0.78 2.62
N ALA A 166 7.90 -1.87 2.06
CA ALA A 166 7.81 -3.17 2.72
C ALA A 166 9.18 -3.68 3.20
N LEU A 167 10.21 -3.56 2.35
CA LEU A 167 11.57 -3.96 2.66
C LEU A 167 12.25 -3.03 3.68
N GLY A 168 11.76 -1.80 3.85
CA GLY A 168 12.24 -0.83 4.83
C GLY A 168 11.62 -0.98 6.22
N ILE A 169 10.58 -1.81 6.38
CA ILE A 169 9.97 -2.04 7.71
C ILE A 169 10.92 -2.88 8.57
N ASP A 170 11.25 -2.35 9.74
CA ASP A 170 12.15 -2.99 10.71
C ASP A 170 11.61 -2.83 12.14
N LEU A 171 12.14 -3.64 13.06
CA LEU A 171 11.87 -3.53 14.50
C LEU A 171 12.73 -2.43 15.11
N VAL A 172 12.08 -1.39 15.66
CA VAL A 172 12.77 -0.41 16.50
C VAL A 172 13.16 -1.09 17.81
N ARG A 173 14.47 -1.20 18.07
CA ARG A 173 15.04 -1.76 19.30
C ARG A 173 15.20 -0.72 20.39
#